data_AF-A0A517VYE7-F1
#
_entry.id   AF-A0A517VYE7-F1
#
_cell.length_a   1.000
_cell.length_b   1.000
_cell.length_c   1.000
_cell.angle_alpha   90.00
_cell.angle_beta   90.00
_cell.angle_gamma   90.00
#
_symmetry.space_group_name_H-M   'P 1'
#
loop_
_entity.id
_entity.type
_entity.pdbx_description
1 polymer ?
#
loop_
_entity_poly.entity_id
_entity_poly.type
_entity_poly.pdbx_seq_one_letter_code
_entity_poly.pdbx_strand_id
1 'polypeptide(L)'
;MKRDMELIRELMLQLESEKLPLLSEPIKDWNVDQVKYHKRLILDSKYAEGKNLSTFELEEYQLTRLTSKGHDFVDAARDKNVWKTSLNKVIEMGGGVTIAILHDYLVATIKKNLGLP
;
A
#
# COMPACT_ATOMS: atom_id res chain seq x y z
N MET A 1 2.95 10.64 11.76
CA MET A 1 1.70 10.63 10.97
C MET A 1 0.97 9.30 11.18
N LYS A 2 -0.35 9.24 10.97
CA LYS A 2 -1.09 7.97 11.04
C LYS A 2 -1.00 7.22 9.70
N ARG A 3 -1.00 5.89 9.75
CA ARG A 3 -1.05 5.03 8.56
C ARG A 3 -2.44 5.12 7.92
N ASP A 4 -2.46 5.26 6.60
CA ASP A 4 -3.64 5.32 5.74
C ASP A 4 -3.51 4.23 4.66
N MET A 5 -4.43 3.27 4.69
CA MET A 5 -4.41 2.14 3.76
C MET A 5 -4.89 2.50 2.36
N GLU A 6 -5.71 3.54 2.21
CA GLU A 6 -6.13 4.01 0.89
C GLU A 6 -4.95 4.64 0.16
N LEU A 7 -4.12 5.41 0.87
CA LEU A 7 -2.89 5.96 0.28
C LEU A 7 -1.88 4.85 -0.04
N ILE A 8 -1.71 3.84 0.82
CA ILE A 8 -0.83 2.70 0.51
C ILE A 8 -1.28 2.00 -0.78
N ARG A 9 -2.58 1.71 -0.90
CA ARG A 9 -3.14 1.10 -2.11
C ARG A 9 -2.89 1.98 -3.34
N GLU A 10 -3.15 3.28 -3.24
CA GLU A 10 -2.95 4.22 -4.33
C GLU A 10 -1.49 4.26 -4.79
N LEU A 11 -0.53 4.38 -3.86
CA LEU A 11 0.90 4.40 -4.18
C LEU A 11 1.35 3.10 -4.86
N MET A 12 0.87 1.96 -4.37
CA MET A 12 1.23 0.65 -4.92
C MET A 12 0.65 0.45 -6.34
N LEU A 13 -0.58 0.90 -6.60
CA LEU A 13 -1.19 0.89 -7.93
C LEU A 13 -0.49 1.86 -8.90
N GLN A 14 -0.10 3.04 -8.44
CA GLN A 14 0.66 3.98 -9.27
C GLN A 14 2.07 3.47 -9.57
N LEU A 15 2.71 2.80 -8.60
CA LEU A 15 4.02 2.19 -8.79
C LEU A 15 3.96 1.05 -9.82
N GLU A 16 2.95 0.20 -9.75
CA GLU A 16 2.72 -0.86 -10.75
C GLU A 16 2.54 -0.29 -12.16
N SER A 17 1.78 0.79 -12.29
CA SER A 17 1.46 1.40 -13.58
C SER A 17 2.54 2.36 -14.10
N GLU A 18 3.71 2.40 -13.46
CA GLU A 18 4.83 3.30 -13.77
C GLU A 18 4.45 4.79 -13.76
N LYS A 19 3.39 5.14 -13.03
CA LYS A 19 2.86 6.51 -12.91
C LYS A 19 3.28 7.20 -11.61
N LEU A 20 3.86 6.47 -10.66
CA LEU A 20 4.29 7.05 -9.41
C LEU A 20 5.51 7.96 -9.62
N PRO A 21 5.44 9.26 -9.26
CA PRO A 21 6.59 10.14 -9.36
C PRO A 21 7.76 9.66 -8.50
N LEU A 22 8.99 9.82 -9.03
CA LEU A 22 10.22 9.42 -8.35
C LEU A 22 10.37 10.15 -7.01
N LEU A 23 10.18 11.48 -7.03
CA LEU A 23 10.12 12.32 -5.84
C LEU A 23 8.71 12.36 -5.28
N SER A 24 8.56 12.71 -4.01
CA SER A 24 7.23 12.78 -3.39
C SER A 24 6.54 14.09 -3.75
N GLU A 25 5.37 13.96 -4.36
CA GLU A 25 4.47 15.05 -4.76
C GLU A 25 3.09 14.79 -4.14
N PRO A 26 2.21 15.82 -4.01
CA PRO A 26 0.84 15.58 -3.58
C PRO A 26 0.11 14.62 -4.52
N ILE A 27 -0.65 13.69 -3.95
CA ILE A 27 -1.46 12.73 -4.71
C ILE A 27 -2.90 12.87 -4.23
N LYS A 28 -3.81 13.26 -5.12
CA LYS A 28 -5.22 13.54 -4.78
C LYS A 28 -5.29 14.52 -3.59
N ASP A 29 -5.90 14.11 -2.48
CA ASP A 29 -6.07 14.90 -1.26
C ASP A 29 -4.93 14.71 -0.25
N TRP A 30 -3.97 13.83 -0.54
CA TRP A 30 -2.82 13.57 0.33
C TRP A 30 -1.67 14.53 0.00
N ASN A 31 -1.18 15.22 1.04
CA ASN A 31 -0.04 16.12 0.93
C ASN A 31 1.31 15.38 0.80
N VAL A 32 2.37 16.14 0.50
CA VAL A 32 3.72 15.59 0.28
C VAL A 32 4.22 14.78 1.49
N ASP A 33 4.01 15.26 2.72
CA ASP A 33 4.48 14.58 3.93
C ASP A 33 3.76 13.25 4.13
N GLN A 34 2.45 13.20 3.82
CA GLN A 34 1.69 11.96 3.82
C GLN A 34 2.28 10.98 2.82
N VAL A 35 2.56 11.42 1.59
CA VAL A 35 3.15 10.56 0.56
C VAL A 35 4.52 10.03 0.98
N LYS A 36 5.43 10.89 1.46
CA LYS A 36 6.76 10.49 1.96
C LYS A 36 6.67 9.45 3.06
N TYR A 37 5.82 9.72 4.05
CA TYR A 37 5.62 8.81 5.18
C TYR A 37 5.11 7.44 4.74
N HIS A 38 4.21 7.37 3.76
CA HIS A 38 3.67 6.10 3.27
C HIS A 38 4.62 5.37 2.32
N LYS A 39 5.41 6.09 1.50
CA LYS A 39 6.52 5.47 0.74
C LYS A 39 7.51 4.78 1.68
N ARG A 40 7.86 5.42 2.81
CA ARG A 40 8.69 4.79 3.86
C ARG A 40 8.08 3.51 4.41
N LEU A 41 6.80 3.52 4.79
CA LEU A 41 6.10 2.34 5.33
C LEU A 41 6.08 1.17 4.34
N ILE A 42 5.89 1.46 3.05
CA ILE A 42 5.91 0.44 1.99
C ILE A 42 7.31 -0.17 1.87
N LEU A 43 8.36 0.67 1.90
CA LEU A 43 9.75 0.24 1.83
C LEU A 43 10.14 -0.63 3.04
N ASP A 44 9.75 -0.22 4.25
CA ASP A 44 10.00 -0.96 5.50
C ASP A 44 9.34 -2.34 5.50
N SER A 45 8.14 -2.43 4.90
CA SER A 45 7.33 -3.66 4.85
C SER A 45 7.70 -4.62 3.71
N LYS A 46 8.65 -4.25 2.84
CA LYS A 46 9.15 -5.05 1.71
C LYS A 46 8.10 -5.43 0.66
N TYR A 47 7.02 -4.65 0.58
CA TYR A 47 6.05 -4.74 -0.51
C TYR A 47 6.54 -4.02 -1.77
N ALA A 48 7.45 -3.06 -1.62
CA ALA A 48 8.21 -2.48 -2.72
C ALA A 48 9.69 -2.38 -2.36
N GLU A 49 10.53 -2.31 -3.39
CA GLU A 49 11.94 -1.94 -3.31
C GLU A 49 12.11 -0.46 -3.63
N GLY A 50 13.23 0.10 -3.20
CA GLY A 50 13.48 1.52 -3.32
C GLY A 50 14.73 1.98 -2.57
N LYS A 51 14.86 3.30 -2.45
CA LYS A 51 15.99 3.95 -1.79
C LYS A 51 15.49 4.98 -0.79
N ASN A 52 16.15 5.02 0.37
CA ASN A 52 16.06 6.18 1.25
C ASN A 52 16.98 7.26 0.68
N LEU A 53 16.40 8.37 0.23
CA LEU A 53 17.11 9.53 -0.32
C LEU A 53 17.23 10.66 0.71
N SER A 54 16.90 10.37 1.96
CA SER A 54 16.91 11.37 3.03
C SER A 54 18.32 11.87 3.31
N THR A 55 18.43 13.17 3.53
CA THR A 55 19.62 13.87 3.98
C THR A 55 19.35 14.51 5.34
N PHE A 56 20.29 15.31 5.85
CA PHE A 56 20.07 16.06 7.09
C PHE A 56 18.93 17.08 6.98
N GLU A 57 18.70 17.63 5.79
CA GLU A 57 17.72 18.73 5.57
C GLU A 57 16.44 18.28 4.86
N LEU A 58 16.43 17.07 4.30
CA LEU A 58 15.31 16.58 3.50
C LEU A 58 15.01 15.12 3.84
N GLU A 59 13.77 14.83 4.22
CA GLU A 59 13.25 13.46 4.25
C GLU A 59 12.65 13.12 2.87
N GLU A 60 13.11 12.02 2.25
CA GLU A 60 12.58 11.52 0.99
C GLU A 60 12.81 10.00 0.83
N TYR A 61 11.83 9.32 0.25
CA TYR A 61 11.88 7.89 -0.03
C TYR A 61 11.41 7.63 -1.45
N GLN A 62 12.24 6.98 -2.22
CA GLN A 62 11.93 6.58 -3.58
C GLN A 62 11.50 5.11 -3.60
N LEU A 63 10.39 4.80 -4.26
CA LEU A 63 10.02 3.42 -4.60
C LEU A 63 10.39 3.16 -6.07
N THR A 64 11.12 2.07 -6.33
CA THR A 64 11.65 1.76 -7.66
C THR A 64 10.88 0.66 -8.38
N ARG A 65 10.38 -0.34 -7.64
CA ARG A 65 9.55 -1.42 -8.19
C ARG A 65 8.79 -2.13 -7.07
N LEU A 66 7.73 -2.85 -7.45
CA LEU A 66 7.10 -3.82 -6.56
C LEU A 66 8.00 -5.05 -6.36
N THR A 67 7.90 -5.66 -5.18
CA THR A 67 8.39 -7.03 -4.98
C THR A 67 7.33 -8.02 -5.48
N SER A 68 7.63 -9.32 -5.56
CA SER A 68 6.60 -10.34 -5.87
C SER A 68 5.41 -10.23 -4.93
N LYS A 69 5.67 -10.07 -3.62
CA LYS A 69 4.66 -9.85 -2.59
C LYS A 69 3.88 -8.54 -2.80
N GLY A 70 4.53 -7.52 -3.35
CA GLY A 70 3.92 -6.28 -3.81
C GLY A 70 2.88 -6.50 -4.90
N HIS A 71 3.24 -7.27 -5.92
CA HIS A 71 2.32 -7.63 -7.00
C HIS A 71 1.12 -8.43 -6.47
N ASP A 72 1.35 -9.44 -5.63
CA ASP A 72 0.27 -10.23 -5.03
C ASP A 72 -0.74 -9.34 -4.27
N PHE A 73 -0.24 -8.36 -3.51
CA PHE A 73 -1.10 -7.41 -2.81
C PHE A 73 -1.86 -6.51 -3.77
N VAL A 74 -1.21 -5.97 -4.79
CA VAL A 74 -1.85 -5.08 -5.76
C VAL A 74 -2.97 -5.81 -6.51
N ASP A 75 -2.72 -7.04 -6.95
CA ASP A 75 -3.72 -7.85 -7.62
C ASP A 75 -4.90 -8.17 -6.70
N ALA A 76 -4.63 -8.52 -5.45
CA ALA A 76 -5.67 -8.76 -4.46
C ALA A 76 -6.46 -7.49 -4.09
N ALA A 77 -5.81 -6.33 -4.12
CA ALA A 77 -6.39 -5.03 -3.78
C ALA A 77 -7.03 -4.30 -4.99
N ARG A 78 -6.94 -4.83 -6.21
CA ARG A 78 -7.41 -4.14 -7.42
C ARG A 78 -8.92 -4.01 -7.45
N ASP A 79 -9.63 -5.10 -7.13
CA ASP A 79 -11.08 -5.10 -7.08
C ASP A 79 -11.60 -4.21 -5.94
N LYS A 80 -12.43 -3.22 -6.29
CA LYS A 80 -12.93 -2.23 -5.33
C LYS A 80 -13.89 -2.83 -4.30
N ASN A 81 -14.63 -3.88 -4.66
CA ASN A 81 -15.56 -4.54 -3.75
C ASN A 81 -14.80 -5.41 -2.75
N VAL A 82 -13.86 -6.23 -3.24
CA VAL A 82 -12.96 -7.02 -2.39
C VAL A 82 -12.22 -6.10 -1.43
N TRP A 83 -11.60 -5.03 -1.93
CA TRP A 83 -10.92 -4.06 -1.09
C TRP A 83 -11.79 -3.48 0.02
N LYS A 84 -12.97 -2.95 -0.32
CA LYS A 84 -13.86 -2.31 0.66
C LYS A 84 -14.36 -3.30 1.71
N THR A 85 -14.80 -4.49 1.28
CA THR A 85 -15.26 -5.54 2.19
C THR A 85 -14.14 -5.97 3.13
N SER A 86 -12.93 -6.16 2.60
CA SER A 86 -11.76 -6.56 3.38
C SER A 86 -11.33 -5.49 4.37
N LEU A 87 -11.19 -4.25 3.93
CA LEU A 87 -10.77 -3.13 4.78
C LEU A 87 -11.77 -2.90 5.91
N ASN A 88 -13.07 -2.87 5.60
CA ASN A 88 -14.12 -2.69 6.61
C ASN A 88 -14.08 -3.81 7.66
N LYS A 89 -13.89 -5.07 7.25
CA LYS A 89 -13.83 -6.17 8.22
C LYS A 89 -12.63 -6.06 9.15
N VAL A 90 -11.45 -5.75 8.62
CA VAL A 90 -10.24 -5.60 9.46
C VAL A 90 -10.41 -4.45 10.45
N ILE A 91 -11.05 -3.35 10.05
CA ILE A 91 -11.39 -2.22 10.94
C ILE A 91 -12.41 -2.64 12.01
N GLU A 92 -13.49 -3.33 11.64
CA GLU A 92 -14.51 -3.82 12.58
C GLU A 92 -13.94 -4.73 13.67
N MET A 93 -12.93 -5.53 13.33
CA MET A 93 -12.29 -6.44 14.28
C MET A 93 -11.40 -5.73 15.31
N GLY A 94 -11.28 -4.39 15.24
CA GLY A 94 -10.51 -3.58 16.20
C GLY A 94 -8.99 -3.83 16.16
N GLY A 95 -8.51 -4.58 15.16
CA GLY A 95 -7.10 -4.90 14.99
C GLY A 95 -6.32 -3.73 14.40
N GLY A 96 -5.03 -3.63 14.75
CA GLY A 96 -4.12 -2.72 14.07
C GLY A 96 -4.01 -3.09 12.59
N VAL A 97 -4.49 -2.24 11.69
CA VAL A 97 -4.45 -2.50 10.25
C VAL A 97 -3.00 -2.40 9.76
N THR A 98 -2.36 -3.55 9.59
CA THR A 98 -1.08 -3.67 8.90
C THR A 98 -1.32 -4.06 7.44
N ILE A 99 -0.35 -3.74 6.57
CA ILE A 99 -0.42 -4.17 5.16
C ILE A 99 -0.52 -5.69 5.07
N ALA A 100 0.21 -6.42 5.93
CA ALA A 100 0.16 -7.89 5.98
C ALA A 100 -1.21 -8.43 6.35
N ILE A 101 -1.81 -7.97 7.44
CA ILE A 101 -3.15 -8.42 7.86
C ILE A 101 -4.19 -8.13 6.79
N LEU A 102 -4.15 -6.93 6.19
CA LEU A 102 -5.08 -6.60 5.11
C LEU A 102 -4.85 -7.47 3.88
N HIS A 103 -3.60 -7.74 3.50
CA HIS A 103 -3.26 -8.62 2.39
C HIS A 103 -3.83 -10.03 2.61
N ASP A 104 -3.61 -10.63 3.79
CA ASP A 104 -4.14 -11.96 4.12
C ASP A 104 -5.67 -12.00 4.00
N TYR A 105 -6.34 -10.94 4.45
CA TYR A 105 -7.79 -10.85 4.37
C TYR A 105 -8.30 -10.65 2.93
N LEU A 106 -7.58 -9.89 2.08
CA LEU A 106 -7.89 -9.76 0.66
C LEU A 106 -7.81 -11.13 -0.03
N VAL A 107 -6.73 -11.88 0.20
CA VAL A 107 -6.54 -13.23 -0.35
C VAL A 107 -7.64 -14.18 0.13
N ALA A 108 -7.97 -14.16 1.42
CA ALA A 108 -9.06 -14.98 1.96
C ALA A 108 -10.42 -14.64 1.33
N THR A 109 -10.68 -13.35 1.07
CA THR A 109 -11.91 -12.89 0.41
C THR A 109 -11.98 -13.42 -1.03
N ILE A 110 -10.86 -13.38 -1.76
CA ILE A 110 -10.78 -13.90 -3.13
C ILE A 110 -10.97 -15.42 -3.17
N LYS A 111 -10.31 -16.17 -2.28
CA LYS A 111 -10.49 -17.63 -2.17
C LYS A 111 -11.96 -17.99 -1.96
N LYS A 112 -12.62 -17.30 -1.03
CA LYS A 112 -14.05 -17.49 -0.78
C LYS A 112 -14.90 -17.21 -2.03
N ASN A 113 -14.60 -16.15 -2.78
CA ASN A 113 -15.32 -15.82 -4.01
C ASN A 113 -15.12 -16.87 -5.11
N LEU A 114 -13.98 -17.58 -5.11
CA LEU A 114 -13.67 -18.67 -6.02
C LEU A 114 -14.19 -20.04 -5.55
N GLY A 115 -14.82 -20.12 -4.37
CA GLY A 115 -15.25 -21.39 -3.77
C GLY A 115 -14.10 -22.27 -3.27
N LEU A 116 -12.92 -21.67 -3.06
CA LEU A 116 -11.74 -22.35 -2.52
C LEU A 116 -11.76 -22.33 -0.97
N PRO A 117 -11.21 -23.38 -0.32
CA PRO A 117 -11.11 -23.44 1.13
C PRO A 117 -10.21 -22.36 1.73
#